data_AF-A0A7C1EJ88-F1
#
_entry.id   AF-A0A7C1EJ88-F1
#
_cell.length_a   1.000
_cell.length_b   1.000
_cell.length_c   1.000
_cell.angle_alpha   90.00
_cell.angle_beta   90.00
_cell.angle_gamma   90.00
#
_symmetry.space_group_name_H-M   'P 1'
#
loop_
_entity.id
_entity.type
_entity.pdbx_description
1 polymer ?
#
loop_
_entity_poly.entity_id
_entity_poly.type
_entity_poly.pdbx_seq_one_letter_code
_entity_poly.pdbx_strand_id
1 'polypeptide(L)'
;MQRRPAADFSLFWGRKSFGRENDDGTYATGNALYDSERFLANYNANGSEDISPKELPNHPWAEHGTSEVGYFGTFGYGLADMSGNVWEWTSSDLGAGRVTRGGGWNYAPVHCRVSYRTGYMPADMDSRLGFRVCR
;
A
#
# COMPACT_ATOMS: atom_id res chain seq x y z
N MET A 1 -37.53 8.31 24.23
CA MET A 1 -36.69 7.13 23.93
C MET A 1 -36.88 6.84 22.43
N GLN A 2 -35.96 7.32 21.58
CA GLN A 2 -36.12 7.26 20.13
C GLN A 2 -34.81 6.72 19.53
N ARG A 3 -34.89 5.54 18.92
CA ARG A 3 -33.76 4.84 18.31
C ARG A 3 -33.39 5.56 17.00
N ARG A 4 -32.11 5.89 16.83
CA ARG A 4 -31.58 6.39 15.55
C ARG A 4 -31.44 5.22 14.56
N PRO A 5 -31.73 5.41 13.26
CA PRO A 5 -31.59 4.36 12.26
C PRO A 5 -30.11 4.10 11.91
N ALA A 6 -29.80 2.87 11.53
CA ALA A 6 -28.49 2.43 11.06
C ALA A 6 -28.13 3.10 9.73
N ALA A 7 -26.88 3.56 9.59
CA ALA A 7 -26.35 4.06 8.33
C ALA A 7 -26.10 2.88 7.38
N ASP A 8 -26.76 2.92 6.23
CA ASP A 8 -26.56 2.03 5.09
C ASP A 8 -25.31 2.47 4.31
N PHE A 9 -24.26 1.64 4.28
CA PHE A 9 -22.97 1.92 3.64
C PHE A 9 -22.92 1.42 2.19
N SER A 10 -23.97 1.65 1.42
CA SER A 10 -24.07 1.18 0.04
C SER A 10 -24.17 2.31 -1.01
N LEU A 11 -23.52 3.46 -0.81
CA LEU A 11 -23.49 4.52 -1.83
C LEU A 11 -22.18 5.32 -1.81
N PHE A 12 -21.12 4.84 -2.47
CA PHE A 12 -20.00 5.70 -2.94
C PHE A 12 -19.27 5.15 -4.18
N TRP A 13 -19.91 4.29 -4.97
CA TRP A 13 -19.44 3.99 -6.33
C TRP A 13 -20.16 4.90 -7.33
N GLY A 14 -19.82 6.19 -7.26
CA GLY A 14 -20.24 7.18 -8.24
C GLY A 14 -19.31 7.15 -9.45
N ARG A 15 -19.88 6.82 -10.62
CA ARG A 15 -19.29 7.12 -11.93
C ARG A 15 -18.78 8.56 -11.95
N LYS A 16 -17.49 8.77 -12.22
CA LYS A 16 -17.04 9.97 -12.91
C LYS A 16 -16.49 9.59 -14.28
N SER A 17 -17.04 10.32 -15.25
CA SER A 17 -16.88 10.23 -16.68
C SER A 17 -15.43 10.47 -17.13
N PHE A 18 -15.10 9.76 -18.21
CA PHE A 18 -13.88 9.84 -19.00
C PHE A 18 -13.66 11.27 -19.52
N GLY A 19 -12.63 11.93 -19.01
CA GLY A 19 -12.06 13.16 -19.55
C GLY A 19 -10.55 13.03 -19.49
N ARG A 20 -9.89 13.04 -20.65
CA ARG A 20 -8.42 13.14 -20.74
C ARG A 20 -8.03 14.55 -20.31
N GLU A 21 -7.34 14.68 -19.21
CA GLU A 21 -6.35 15.72 -18.94
C GLU A 21 -5.55 15.29 -17.70
N ASN A 22 -4.30 15.74 -17.64
CA ASN A 22 -3.23 15.12 -16.88
C ASN A 22 -3.37 15.36 -15.36
N ASP A 23 -3.75 14.33 -14.60
CA ASP A 23 -3.83 14.36 -13.14
C ASP A 23 -2.66 13.58 -12.49
N ASP A 24 -1.47 14.17 -12.54
CA ASP A 24 -0.51 14.41 -11.44
C ASP A 24 -0.61 13.66 -10.07
N GLY A 25 -0.90 12.35 -10.04
CA GLY A 25 -0.67 11.50 -8.85
C GLY A 25 -1.90 11.29 -7.95
N THR A 26 -3.10 11.34 -8.52
CA THR A 26 -4.39 11.38 -7.80
C THR A 26 -4.84 10.08 -7.09
N TYR A 27 -4.02 9.03 -7.03
CA TYR A 27 -4.32 7.87 -6.16
C TYR A 27 -3.08 7.42 -5.39
N ALA A 28 -2.81 8.12 -4.29
CA ALA A 28 -2.71 7.52 -2.95
C ALA A 28 -1.89 6.23 -2.80
N THR A 29 -2.43 5.12 -3.31
CA THR A 29 -1.72 4.03 -3.97
C THR A 29 -2.78 3.23 -4.73
N GLY A 30 -2.97 3.54 -6.02
CA GLY A 30 -3.61 2.62 -6.96
C GLY A 30 -2.71 1.40 -7.22
N ASN A 31 -2.92 0.69 -8.34
CA ASN A 31 -1.97 -0.36 -8.76
C ASN A 31 -0.55 0.18 -9.10
N ALA A 32 -0.36 1.51 -9.15
CA ALA A 32 0.90 2.14 -9.51
C ALA A 32 1.77 2.39 -8.28
N LEU A 33 2.99 1.83 -8.29
CA LEU A 33 3.99 1.97 -7.22
C LEU A 33 5.17 2.88 -7.63
N TYR A 34 5.03 3.50 -8.79
CA TYR A 34 5.99 4.38 -9.45
C TYR A 34 5.24 5.27 -10.45
N ASP A 35 5.86 6.38 -10.83
CA ASP A 35 5.46 7.20 -11.99
C ASP A 35 6.61 7.24 -13.03
N SER A 36 6.52 8.10 -14.04
CA SER A 36 7.55 8.21 -15.08
C SER A 36 8.90 8.75 -14.58
N GLU A 37 8.96 9.33 -13.39
CA GLU A 37 10.10 10.06 -12.87
C GLU A 37 10.72 9.42 -11.62
N ARG A 38 9.94 8.68 -10.83
CA ARG A 38 10.39 8.10 -9.56
C ARG A 38 9.56 6.93 -9.05
N PHE A 39 10.13 6.19 -8.11
CA PHE A 39 9.40 5.26 -7.27
C PHE A 39 8.54 6.01 -6.24
N LEU A 40 7.41 5.42 -5.86
CA LEU A 40 6.46 5.98 -4.88
C LEU A 40 6.36 5.13 -3.61
N ALA A 41 7.08 4.02 -3.53
CA ALA A 41 7.06 3.07 -2.42
C ALA A 41 8.39 2.32 -2.34
N ASN A 42 8.72 1.79 -1.15
CA ASN A 42 9.89 0.93 -0.97
C ASN A 42 9.54 -0.56 -1.16
N TYR A 43 9.97 -1.17 -2.27
CA TYR A 43 9.71 -2.57 -2.58
C TYR A 43 10.83 -3.21 -3.41
N ASN A 44 10.80 -4.54 -3.56
CA ASN A 44 11.76 -5.24 -4.40
C ASN A 44 11.28 -5.24 -5.85
N ALA A 45 11.92 -4.40 -6.67
CA ALA A 45 11.61 -4.20 -8.07
C ALA A 45 12.24 -5.27 -9.00
N ASN A 46 13.13 -6.12 -8.49
CA ASN A 46 13.90 -7.06 -9.29
C ASN A 46 13.04 -8.27 -9.70
N GLY A 47 12.96 -8.56 -11.00
CA GLY A 47 12.39 -9.80 -11.53
C GLY A 47 10.86 -9.87 -11.60
N SER A 48 10.13 -8.76 -11.38
CA SER A 48 8.67 -8.74 -11.55
C SER A 48 8.26 -8.32 -12.96
N GLU A 49 7.49 -9.16 -13.66
CA GLU A 49 6.90 -8.83 -14.98
C GLU A 49 5.88 -7.69 -14.92
N ASP A 50 5.41 -7.34 -13.71
CA ASP A 50 4.50 -6.22 -13.40
C ASP A 50 5.23 -4.86 -13.24
N ILE A 51 6.43 -4.79 -13.82
CA ILE A 51 7.18 -3.59 -14.22
C ILE A 51 7.70 -2.74 -13.06
N SER A 52 8.99 -2.91 -12.74
CA SER A 52 9.81 -1.75 -12.40
C SER A 52 9.86 -0.85 -13.64
N PRO A 53 9.63 0.47 -13.55
CA PRO A 53 9.73 1.34 -14.71
C PRO A 53 11.11 1.17 -15.33
N LYS A 54 11.15 0.68 -16.58
CA LYS A 54 12.40 0.37 -17.30
C LYS A 54 13.32 1.58 -17.44
N GLU A 55 12.73 2.76 -17.36
CA GLU A 55 13.39 4.06 -17.51
C GLU A 55 13.88 4.64 -16.18
N LEU A 56 13.48 4.07 -15.03
CA LEU A 56 14.01 4.53 -13.73
C LEU A 56 15.31 3.82 -13.39
N PRO A 57 16.18 4.48 -12.61
CA PRO A 57 17.35 3.83 -12.03
C PRO A 57 16.94 2.65 -11.13
N ASN A 58 17.92 1.82 -10.77
CA ASN A 58 17.71 0.74 -9.80
C ASN A 58 17.03 1.26 -8.54
N HIS A 59 16.08 0.49 -8.01
CA HIS A 59 15.31 0.89 -6.85
C HIS A 59 16.24 1.15 -5.65
N PRO A 60 16.29 2.38 -5.12
CA PRO A 60 17.37 2.83 -4.24
C PRO A 60 17.42 2.11 -2.89
N TRP A 61 16.39 1.37 -2.53
CA TRP A 61 16.25 0.73 -1.22
C TRP A 61 16.04 -0.79 -1.27
N ALA A 62 16.04 -1.41 -2.47
CA ALA A 62 15.69 -2.83 -2.60
C ALA A 62 16.63 -3.77 -1.82
N GLU A 63 17.86 -3.32 -1.50
CA GLU A 63 18.88 -4.09 -0.78
C GLU A 63 19.19 -3.56 0.63
N HIS A 64 18.56 -2.46 1.05
CA HIS A 64 18.95 -1.71 2.26
C HIS A 64 17.95 -1.80 3.43
N GLY A 65 16.84 -2.50 3.25
CA GLY A 65 15.82 -2.64 4.29
C GLY A 65 14.76 -1.54 4.23
N THR A 66 14.23 -1.16 5.39
CA THR A 66 13.24 -0.09 5.52
C THR A 66 13.84 1.28 5.20
N SER A 67 13.04 2.16 4.61
CA SER A 67 13.38 3.57 4.42
C SER A 67 12.86 4.40 5.60
N GLU A 68 13.36 5.62 5.73
CA GLU A 68 12.77 6.61 6.63
C GLU A 68 11.27 6.82 6.29
N VAL A 69 10.46 7.02 7.33
CA VAL A 69 9.01 7.23 7.19
C VAL A 69 8.76 8.48 6.36
N GLY A 70 7.93 8.36 5.32
CA GLY A 70 7.59 9.47 4.43
C GLY A 70 8.63 9.81 3.36
N TYR A 71 9.71 9.03 3.21
CA TYR A 71 10.74 9.27 2.21
C TYR A 71 10.17 9.43 0.78
N PHE A 72 9.16 8.62 0.43
CA PHE A 72 8.55 8.63 -0.90
C PHE A 72 7.42 9.67 -1.06
N GLY A 73 7.15 10.43 0.00
CA GLY A 73 6.05 11.38 0.09
C GLY A 73 4.77 10.78 0.67
N THR A 74 3.77 11.64 0.82
CA THR A 74 2.42 11.29 1.23
C THR A 74 1.49 11.33 0.04
N PHE A 75 0.47 10.46 0.03
CA PHE A 75 -0.48 10.41 -1.07
C PHE A 75 -1.91 10.22 -0.55
N GLY A 76 -2.91 10.56 -1.38
CA GLY A 76 -4.32 10.39 -1.05
C GLY A 76 -4.74 11.19 0.17
N TYR A 77 -5.13 10.49 1.23
CA TYR A 77 -5.54 11.08 2.51
C TYR A 77 -4.38 11.66 3.35
N GLY A 78 -3.28 12.07 2.71
CA GLY A 78 -2.07 12.53 3.39
C GLY A 78 -1.32 11.41 4.12
N LEU A 79 -1.42 10.17 3.62
CA LEU A 79 -0.79 9.00 4.24
C LEU A 79 0.52 8.65 3.51
N ALA A 80 1.56 8.35 4.28
CA ALA A 80 2.84 7.86 3.79
C ALA A 80 2.95 6.34 3.94
N ASP A 81 3.79 5.72 3.11
CA ASP A 81 4.22 4.32 3.23
C ASP A 81 3.07 3.30 3.25
N MET A 82 1.89 3.62 2.71
CA MET A 82 0.74 2.71 2.65
C MET A 82 0.98 1.50 1.75
N SER A 83 1.97 1.61 0.86
CA SER A 83 2.51 0.53 0.05
C SER A 83 4.01 0.46 0.24
N GLY A 84 4.54 -0.75 0.37
CA GLY A 84 5.96 -1.01 0.61
C GLY A 84 6.39 -0.72 2.04
N ASN A 85 7.70 -0.61 2.22
CA ASN A 85 8.39 -0.44 3.50
C ASN A 85 8.18 -1.65 4.44
N VAL A 86 7.04 -1.77 5.11
CA VAL A 86 6.70 -2.88 6.00
C VAL A 86 5.26 -3.33 5.84
N TRP A 87 5.02 -4.63 6.07
CA TRP A 87 3.68 -5.17 6.24
C TRP A 87 3.09 -4.62 7.51
N GLU A 88 1.78 -4.43 7.52
CA GLU A 88 1.11 -3.85 8.67
C GLU A 88 0.06 -4.78 9.23
N TRP A 89 0.19 -5.07 10.51
CA TRP A 89 -0.83 -5.79 11.26
C TRP A 89 -2.16 -5.05 11.20
N THR A 90 -3.23 -5.82 10.99
CA THR A 90 -4.60 -5.36 11.15
C THR A 90 -5.32 -6.22 12.18
N SER A 91 -6.41 -5.70 12.74
CA SER A 91 -7.26 -6.44 13.68
C SER A 91 -8.16 -7.48 13.00
N SER A 92 -8.16 -7.56 11.67
CA SER A 92 -8.99 -8.52 10.93
C SER A 92 -8.45 -9.94 11.04
N ASP A 93 -9.34 -10.90 11.29
CA ASP A 93 -9.00 -12.32 11.37
C ASP A 93 -8.72 -12.93 9.98
N LEU A 94 -7.79 -13.89 9.95
CA LEU A 94 -7.57 -14.79 8.81
C LEU A 94 -7.35 -16.22 9.31
N GLY A 95 -8.44 -16.88 9.74
CA GLY A 95 -8.36 -18.21 10.37
C GLY A 95 -7.57 -18.15 11.68
N ALA A 96 -6.50 -18.92 11.79
CA ALA A 96 -5.58 -18.87 12.94
C ALA A 96 -4.65 -17.63 12.93
N GLY A 97 -4.58 -16.91 11.80
CA GLY A 97 -3.74 -15.74 11.62
C GLY A 97 -4.48 -14.40 11.76
N ARG A 98 -3.72 -13.33 11.51
CA ARG A 98 -4.24 -11.97 11.34
C ARG A 98 -3.88 -11.47 9.96
N VAL A 99 -4.78 -10.69 9.37
CA VAL A 99 -4.55 -10.08 8.06
C VAL A 99 -3.48 -9.00 8.20
N THR A 100 -2.53 -9.00 7.27
CA THR A 100 -1.55 -7.92 7.07
C THR A 100 -1.72 -7.28 5.70
N ARG A 101 -1.33 -6.00 5.60
CA ARG A 101 -1.49 -5.17 4.39
C ARG A 101 -0.22 -4.37 4.08
N GLY A 102 -0.13 -3.81 2.88
CA GLY A 102 0.88 -2.82 2.50
C GLY A 102 2.08 -3.36 1.72
N GLY A 103 2.46 -4.63 1.89
CA GLY A 103 3.68 -5.15 1.27
C GLY A 103 4.92 -4.77 2.08
N GLY A 104 6.12 -4.88 1.51
CA GLY A 104 7.35 -4.51 2.23
C GLY A 104 8.56 -4.40 1.33
N TRP A 105 9.65 -3.86 1.87
CA TRP A 105 10.87 -3.52 1.12
C TRP A 105 11.48 -4.70 0.33
N ASN A 106 11.31 -5.93 0.80
CA ASN A 106 11.80 -7.15 0.12
C ASN A 106 10.69 -7.96 -0.59
N TYR A 107 9.61 -7.32 -1.01
CA TYR A 107 8.52 -7.97 -1.70
C TYR A 107 8.28 -7.39 -3.08
N ALA A 108 7.88 -8.24 -4.02
CA ALA A 108 7.50 -7.84 -5.36
C ALA A 108 6.35 -6.80 -5.34
N PRO A 109 6.25 -5.94 -6.36
CA PRO A 109 5.23 -4.89 -6.44
C PRO A 109 3.80 -5.41 -6.30
N VAL A 110 3.51 -6.61 -6.82
CA VAL A 110 2.18 -7.24 -6.71
C VAL A 110 1.71 -7.40 -5.26
N HIS A 111 2.64 -7.59 -4.31
CA HIS A 111 2.32 -7.70 -2.88
C HIS A 111 2.06 -6.35 -2.21
N CYS A 112 2.53 -5.25 -2.81
CA CYS A 112 2.36 -3.89 -2.28
C CYS A 112 1.09 -3.21 -2.80
N ARG A 113 0.30 -3.91 -3.64
CA ARG A 113 -1.01 -3.43 -4.12
C ARG A 113 -1.98 -3.28 -2.95
N VAL A 114 -2.79 -2.22 -2.99
CA VAL A 114 -3.78 -1.91 -1.95
C VAL A 114 -4.80 -3.03 -1.70
N SER A 115 -5.12 -3.81 -2.74
CA SER A 115 -6.05 -4.96 -2.65
C SER A 115 -5.40 -6.23 -2.12
N TYR A 116 -4.07 -6.29 -2.05
CA TYR A 116 -3.37 -7.49 -1.62
C TYR A 116 -3.56 -7.70 -0.12
N ARG A 117 -3.85 -8.95 0.25
CA ARG A 117 -4.06 -9.39 1.63
C ARG A 117 -3.24 -10.65 1.83
N THR A 118 -2.44 -10.67 2.87
CA THR A 118 -1.80 -11.90 3.35
C THR A 118 -2.07 -12.06 4.83
N GLY A 119 -1.66 -13.18 5.41
CA GLY A 119 -1.81 -13.41 6.83
C GLY A 119 -0.55 -14.01 7.44
N TYR A 120 -0.31 -13.59 8.67
CA TYR A 120 0.76 -14.07 9.53
C TYR A 120 0.15 -14.58 10.83
N MET A 121 0.84 -15.50 11.51
CA MET A 121 0.44 -15.96 12.84
C MET A 121 0.66 -14.85 13.85
N PRO A 122 -0.20 -14.67 14.86
CA PRO A 122 -0.06 -13.57 15.83
C PRO A 122 1.27 -13.57 16.61
N ALA A 123 1.98 -14.70 16.64
CA ALA A 123 3.27 -14.84 17.28
C ALA A 123 4.46 -14.53 16.34
N ASP A 124 4.21 -14.29 15.05
CA ASP A 124 5.27 -14.01 14.08
C ASP A 124 5.88 -12.63 14.34
N MET A 125 7.21 -12.59 14.36
CA MET A 125 8.00 -11.37 14.41
C MET A 125 8.98 -11.41 13.25
N ASP A 126 8.87 -10.44 12.34
CA ASP A 126 9.69 -10.34 11.13
C ASP A 126 10.12 -8.88 10.97
N SER A 127 11.35 -8.65 10.48
CA SER A 127 11.87 -7.29 10.24
C SER A 127 11.13 -6.51 9.15
N ARG A 128 10.26 -7.20 8.40
CA ARG A 128 9.38 -6.62 7.38
C ARG A 128 7.95 -6.43 7.89
N LEU A 129 7.70 -6.60 9.20
CA LEU A 129 6.37 -6.56 9.79
C LEU A 129 6.30 -5.49 10.90
N GLY A 130 5.34 -4.59 10.75
CA GLY A 130 5.10 -3.45 11.63
C GLY A 130 3.60 -3.21 11.84
N PHE A 131 3.25 -1.99 12.23
CA PHE A 131 1.87 -1.59 12.50
C PHE A 131 1.68 -0.08 12.41
N ARG A 132 0.42 0.33 12.20
CA ARG A 132 -0.05 1.70 12.38
C ARG A 132 -1.16 1.73 13.43
N VAL A 133 -1.18 2.78 14.25
CA VAL A 133 -2.21 2.98 15.27
C VAL A 133 -3.34 3.81 14.68
N CYS A 134 -4.58 3.41 14.95
CA CYS A 134 -5.79 4.15 14.56
C CYS A 134 -6.49 4.69 15.81
N ARG A 135 -7.15 5.84 15.68
CA ARG A 135 -7.94 6.47 16.75
C ARG A 135 -9.28 6.97 16.23
#